data_AF-A0A560LFJ3-F1
#
_entry.id   AF-A0A560LFJ3-F1
#
_cell.length_a   1.000
_cell.length_b   1.000
_cell.length_c   1.000
_cell.angle_alpha   90.00
_cell.angle_beta   90.00
_cell.angle_gamma   90.00
#
_symmetry.space_group_name_H-M   'P 1'
#
loop_
_entity.id
_entity.type
_entity.pdbx_description
1 polymer ?
#
loop_
_entity_poly.entity_id
_entity_poly.type
_entity_poly.pdbx_seq_one_letter_code
_entity_poly.pdbx_strand_id
1 'polypeptide(L)' 'MKKVTKKRIKRREWTKEDIKELKAHSKSRTPVIKISKMTKRTIGALRQKALHLGIGLGHQR' A
#
# COMPACT_ATOMS: atom_id res chain seq x y z
N MET A 1 -33.85 -10.92 -0.60
CA MET A 1 -32.54 -10.64 0.04
C MET A 1 -32.10 -9.21 -0.30
N LYS A 2 -32.06 -8.27 0.66
CA LYS A 2 -31.59 -6.89 0.42
C LYS A 2 -30.06 -6.90 0.24
N LYS A 3 -29.57 -6.55 -0.96
CA LYS A 3 -28.13 -6.38 -1.24
C LYS A 3 -27.63 -5.12 -0.51
N VAL A 4 -26.84 -5.28 0.54
CA VAL A 4 -26.16 -4.17 1.21
C VAL A 4 -25.09 -3.62 0.27
N THR A 5 -25.32 -2.45 -0.32
CA THR A 5 -24.33 -1.74 -1.14
C THR A 5 -23.21 -1.23 -0.24
N LYS A 6 -22.02 -1.82 -0.33
CA LYS A 6 -20.84 -1.36 0.42
C LYS A 6 -20.52 0.09 0.05
N LYS A 7 -20.40 0.97 1.06
CA LYS A 7 -19.96 2.36 0.86
C LYS A 7 -18.60 2.36 0.15
N ARG A 8 -18.50 3.06 -0.98
CA ARG A 8 -17.24 3.21 -1.72
C ARG A 8 -16.28 4.06 -0.87
N ILE A 9 -15.19 3.45 -0.40
CA ILE A 9 -14.12 4.15 0.30
C ILE A 9 -13.49 5.13 -0.70
N LYS A 10 -13.48 6.43 -0.38
CA LYS A 10 -12.78 7.43 -1.20
C LYS A 10 -11.30 7.04 -1.30
N ARG A 11 -10.77 6.98 -2.52
CA ARG A 11 -9.36 6.66 -2.76
C ARG A 11 -8.51 7.82 -2.21
N ARG A 12 -7.63 7.53 -1.24
CA ARG A 12 -6.68 8.51 -0.71
C ARG A 12 -5.54 8.70 -1.70
N GLU A 13 -5.27 9.95 -2.07
CA GLU A 13 -4.16 10.31 -2.96
C GLU A 13 -2.81 9.90 -2.35
N TRP A 14 -1.85 9.59 -3.20
CA TRP A 14 -0.48 9.27 -2.77
C TRP A 14 0.32 10.56 -2.68
N THR A 15 0.82 10.89 -1.49
CA THR A 15 1.72 12.03 -1.33
C THR A 15 3.13 11.66 -1.77
N LYS A 16 3.98 12.67 -1.99
CA LYS A 16 5.41 12.45 -2.30
C LYS A 16 6.14 11.76 -1.15
N GLU A 17 5.73 12.04 0.09
CA GLU A 17 6.25 11.41 1.31
C GLU A 17 5.89 9.93 1.36
N ASP A 18 4.62 9.58 1.11
CA ASP A 18 4.17 8.17 1.05
C ASP A 18 5.03 7.37 0.04
N ILE A 19 5.39 7.98 -1.09
CA ILE A 19 6.22 7.33 -2.13
C ILE A 19 7.67 7.16 -1.65
N LYS A 20 8.25 8.15 -0.98
CA LYS A 20 9.61 8.07 -0.41
C LYS A 20 9.69 6.98 0.65
N GLU A 21 8.72 6.95 1.56
CA GLU A 21 8.62 5.91 2.59
C GLU A 21 8.45 4.52 1.97
N LEU A 22 7.58 4.37 0.95
CA LEU A 22 7.37 3.10 0.26
C LEU A 22 8.67 2.57 -0.39
N LYS A 23 9.47 3.46 -0.99
CA LYS A 23 10.77 3.11 -1.58
C LYS A 23 11.79 2.73 -0.50
N ALA A 24 11.84 3.45 0.62
CA ALA A 24 12.73 3.12 1.74
C ALA A 24 12.39 1.73 2.31
N HIS A 25 11.11 1.47 2.52
CA HIS A 25 10.59 0.18 3.00
C HIS A 25 10.87 -1.00 2.04
N SER A 26 10.79 -0.75 0.73
CA SER A 26 11.19 -1.72 -0.29
C SER A 26 12.68 -2.07 -0.18
N LYS A 27 13.55 -1.08 0.02
CA LYS A 27 14.99 -1.29 0.20
C LYS A 27 15.31 -2.04 1.48
N SER A 28 14.62 -1.74 2.59
CA SER A 28 14.81 -2.40 3.89
C SER A 28 14.09 -3.75 4.00
N ARG A 29 13.45 -4.26 2.94
CA ARG A 29 12.71 -5.54 2.91
C ARG A 29 11.68 -5.68 4.04
N THR A 30 11.06 -4.56 4.42
CA THR A 30 10.09 -4.57 5.52
C THR A 30 8.83 -5.34 5.12
N PRO A 31 8.27 -6.19 6.00
CA PRO A 31 7.03 -6.91 5.73
C PRO A 31 5.88 -5.94 5.42
N VAL A 32 5.10 -6.25 4.37
CA VAL A 32 3.98 -5.40 3.92
C VAL A 32 2.93 -5.19 5.01
N ILE A 33 2.77 -6.17 5.90
CA ILE A 33 1.87 -6.09 7.06
C ILE A 33 2.30 -4.96 8.00
N LYS A 34 3.60 -4.79 8.24
CA LYS A 34 4.12 -3.69 9.10
C LYS A 34 3.89 -2.34 8.43
N ILE A 35 4.17 -2.22 7.12
CA ILE A 35 3.95 -1.00 6.34
C ILE A 35 2.47 -0.61 6.36
N SER A 36 1.58 -1.59 6.21
CA SER A 36 0.12 -1.38 6.24
C SER A 36 -0.36 -0.82 7.57
N LYS A 37 0.20 -1.30 8.70
CA LYS A 37 -0.10 -0.77 10.04
C LYS A 37 0.42 0.65 10.24
N MET A 38 1.64 0.95 9.77
CA MET A 38 2.27 2.28 9.92
C MET A 38 1.57 3.35 9.06
N THR A 39 1.39 3.05 7.77
CA THR A 39 0.85 4.01 6.79
C THR A 39 -0.68 4.08 6.79
N LYS A 40 -1.35 3.20 7.55
CA LYS A 40 -2.81 2.98 7.53
C LYS A 40 -3.36 2.73 6.11
N ARG A 41 -2.52 2.26 5.19
CA ARG A 41 -2.90 1.87 3.82
C ARG A 41 -3.19 0.38 3.77
N THR A 42 -4.07 -0.03 2.88
CA THR A 42 -4.32 -1.46 2.66
C THR A 42 -3.12 -2.10 1.94
N ILE A 43 -2.88 -3.38 2.24
CA ILE A 43 -1.83 -4.18 1.60
C ILE A 43 -1.96 -4.15 0.07
N GLY A 44 -3.20 -4.25 -0.44
CA GLY A 44 -3.47 -4.17 -1.88
C GLY A 44 -3.05 -2.83 -2.49
N ALA A 45 -3.36 -1.71 -1.83
CA ALA A 45 -2.95 -0.39 -2.32
C ALA A 45 -1.43 -0.23 -2.36
N LEU A 46 -0.72 -0.73 -1.35
CA LEU A 46 0.74 -0.72 -1.29
C LEU A 46 1.36 -1.53 -2.43
N ARG A 47 0.86 -2.75 -2.68
CA ARG A 47 1.31 -3.60 -3.79
C ARG A 47 1.03 -2.98 -5.16
N GLN A 48 -0.16 -2.42 -5.36
CA GLN A 48 -0.52 -1.74 -6.61
C GLN A 48 0.38 -0.53 -6.86
N LYS A 49 0.66 0.27 -5.82
CA LYS A 49 1.55 1.41 -5.96
C LYS A 49 2.99 0.99 -6.22
N ALA A 50 3.48 -0.06 -5.55
CA ALA A 50 4.80 -0.61 -5.76
C ALA A 50 4.98 -1.15 -7.19
N LEU A 51 3.98 -1.87 -7.71
CA LEU A 51 3.95 -2.35 -9.09
C LEU A 51 3.99 -1.21 -10.09
N HIS A 52 3.20 -0.15 -9.88
CA HIS A 52 3.23 1.05 -10.73
C HIS A 52 4.58 1.79 -10.69
N LEU A 53 5.31 1.68 -9.57
CA LEU A 53 6.64 2.26 -9.40
C LEU A 53 7.78 1.32 -9.85
N GLY A 54 7.46 0.09 -10.28
CA GLY A 54 8.46 -0.92 -10.66
C GLY A 54 9.32 -1.42 -9.50
N ILE A 55 8.86 -1.30 -8.25
CA ILE A 55 9.62 -1.74 -7.07
C ILE A 55 9.02 -3.01 -6.48
N GLY A 56 9.86 -3.97 -6.12
CA GLY A 56 9.45 -5.13 -5.33
C GLY A 56 9.09 -4.71 -3.91
N LEU A 57 7.92 -5.11 -3.41
CA LEU A 57 7.46 -4.77 -2.06
C LEU A 57 7.26 -6.01 -1.20
N GLY A 58 7.89 -6.02 -0.03
CA GLY A 58 7.81 -7.09 0.96
C GLY A 58 9.06 -7.94 1.03
N HIS A 59 8.92 -9.07 1.72
CA HIS A 59 10.01 -10.01 1.98
C HIS A 59 10.34 -10.91 0.77
N GLN A 60 9.38 -11.09 -0.15
CA GLN A 60 9.42 -12.07 -1.23
C GLN A 60 9.98 -11.51 -2.57
N ARG A 61 10.78 -10.44 -2.51
CA ARG A 61 11.38 -9.77 -3.67
C ARG A 61 12.81 -10.23 -3.94
#